data_AF-A0A2E3UT02-F1
#
_entry.id   AF-A0A2E3UT02-F1
#
_cell.length_a   1.000
_cell.length_b   1.000
_cell.length_c   1.000
_cell.angle_alpha   90.00
_cell.angle_beta   90.00
_cell.angle_gamma   90.00
#
_symmetry.space_group_name_H-M   'P 1'
#
loop_
_entity.id
_entity.type
_entity.pdbx_description
1 polymer ?
#
loop_
_entity_poly.entity_id
_entity_poly.type
_entity_poly.pdbx_seq_one_letter_code
_entity_poly.pdbx_strand_id
1 'polypeptide(L)'
;MDSEKLFDLICQDNFQKDYQTVNWTGSFSEYLALVADKPQVARTAFQRLYDMIASYGFHTYKEYKKEIVHWNFFDDPIDNGLDGVFGLDIHLMKLVNVIKAGALEYGPEKRVLLLHGPVGSSKSTIVRMMKKGLEHYSHRPEGALYSYTWTNLGEILKMEDTMSCPVHEDPLHLIPVDRRAVFLEKLNHKKSKEAHVRIKGELCPVCRFIYRKLLEHYKGSWK
;
A
#
# COMPACT_ATOMS: atom_id res chain seq x y z
N MET A 1 8.52 -42.49 -9.22
CA MET A 1 8.54 -41.03 -9.43
C MET A 1 8.55 -40.43 -8.05
N ASP A 2 9.73 -40.06 -7.59
CA ASP A 2 10.07 -39.98 -6.17
C ASP A 2 9.37 -38.79 -5.51
N SER A 3 8.61 -39.07 -4.44
CA SER A 3 8.02 -38.06 -3.57
C SER A 3 9.05 -37.09 -3.01
N GLU A 4 10.31 -37.54 -2.84
CA GLU A 4 11.44 -36.70 -2.46
C GLU A 4 11.78 -35.65 -3.52
N LYS A 5 11.75 -36.00 -4.82
CA LYS A 5 11.97 -35.02 -5.90
C LYS A 5 10.84 -34.00 -6.02
N LEU A 6 9.60 -34.40 -5.68
CA LEU A 6 8.47 -33.47 -5.60
C LEU A 6 8.56 -32.55 -4.38
N PHE A 7 9.03 -33.08 -3.25
CA PHE A 7 9.26 -32.31 -2.02
C PHE A 7 10.42 -31.32 -2.18
N ASP A 8 11.53 -31.75 -2.79
CA ASP A 8 12.66 -30.89 -3.12
C ASP A 8 12.25 -29.77 -4.09
N LEU A 9 11.27 -30.00 -4.97
CA LEU A 9 10.72 -28.97 -5.85
C LEU A 9 9.88 -27.92 -5.10
N ILE A 10 9.29 -28.27 -3.96
CA ILE A 10 8.57 -27.34 -3.07
C ILE A 10 9.57 -26.54 -2.22
N CYS A 11 10.72 -27.15 -1.88
CA CYS A 11 11.76 -26.53 -1.07
C CYS A 11 12.77 -25.72 -1.88
N GLN A 12 12.94 -26.01 -3.18
CA GLN A 12 13.73 -25.21 -4.11
C GLN A 12 12.93 -24.03 -4.65
N ASP A 13 13.67 -23.02 -5.14
CA ASP A 13 13.20 -21.71 -5.62
C ASP A 13 12.74 -20.72 -4.56
N ASN A 14 13.69 -20.01 -3.93
CA ASN A 14 13.54 -18.69 -3.27
C ASN A 14 12.36 -18.48 -2.30
N PHE A 15 11.50 -19.46 -2.09
CA PHE A 15 10.20 -19.37 -1.47
C PHE A 15 10.38 -19.07 0.01
N GLN A 16 11.38 -19.70 0.64
CA GLN A 16 11.72 -19.41 2.02
C GLN A 16 12.23 -17.97 2.21
N LYS A 17 13.00 -17.42 1.25
CA LYS A 17 13.50 -16.03 1.33
C LYS A 17 12.37 -15.05 1.05
N ASP A 18 11.57 -15.28 0.03
CA ASP A 18 10.42 -14.43 -0.31
C ASP A 18 9.39 -14.45 0.84
N TYR A 19 9.12 -15.63 1.41
CA TYR A 19 8.24 -15.79 2.57
C TYR A 19 8.80 -15.05 3.81
N GLN A 20 10.10 -15.13 4.08
CA GLN A 20 10.70 -14.38 5.19
C GLN A 20 10.64 -12.86 4.96
N THR A 21 10.78 -12.41 3.72
CA THR A 21 10.72 -10.99 3.37
C THR A 21 9.30 -10.42 3.51
N VAL A 22 8.29 -11.22 3.15
CA VAL A 22 6.87 -10.86 3.29
C VAL A 22 6.40 -10.89 4.75
N ASN A 23 6.96 -11.77 5.59
CA ASN A 23 6.51 -11.99 6.97
C ASN A 23 7.38 -11.30 8.04
N TRP A 24 7.99 -10.16 7.70
CA TRP A 24 8.73 -9.40 8.71
C TRP A 24 7.81 -9.04 9.89
N THR A 25 8.27 -9.36 11.11
CA THR A 25 7.65 -8.93 12.36
C THR A 25 8.69 -8.17 13.18
N GLY A 26 8.23 -7.14 13.87
CA GLY A 26 9.08 -6.32 14.71
C GLY A 26 8.26 -5.40 15.61
N SER A 27 8.97 -4.74 16.50
CA SER A 27 8.44 -3.74 17.41
C SER A 27 7.99 -2.48 16.68
N PHE A 28 7.14 -1.70 17.34
CA PHE A 28 6.72 -0.39 16.82
C PHE A 28 7.91 0.56 16.59
N SER A 29 8.95 0.51 17.45
CA SER A 29 10.17 1.30 17.25
C SER A 29 10.95 0.91 16.00
N GLU A 30 11.04 -0.38 15.69
CA GLU A 30 11.69 -0.85 14.46
C GLU A 30 10.89 -0.41 13.24
N TYR A 31 9.56 -0.47 13.30
CA TYR A 31 8.71 0.07 12.24
C TYR A 31 8.92 1.58 12.04
N LEU A 32 9.03 2.38 13.11
CA LEU A 32 9.34 3.81 12.98
C LEU A 32 10.71 4.06 12.33
N ALA A 33 11.70 3.21 12.60
CA ALA A 33 12.99 3.27 11.92
C ALA A 33 12.85 2.95 10.42
N LEU A 34 12.03 1.94 10.06
CA LEU A 34 11.72 1.62 8.67
C LEU A 34 11.04 2.80 7.94
N VAL A 35 10.08 3.47 8.57
CA VAL A 35 9.42 4.65 7.99
C VAL A 35 10.38 5.84 7.84
N ALA A 36 11.33 5.98 8.76
CA ALA A 36 12.36 7.01 8.69
C ALA A 36 13.26 6.80 7.47
N ASP A 37 13.76 5.57 7.27
CA ASP A 37 14.63 5.16 6.17
C ASP A 37 13.89 5.11 4.81
N LYS A 38 12.73 4.43 4.79
CA LYS A 38 11.91 4.20 3.59
C LYS A 38 10.49 4.77 3.80
N PRO A 39 10.27 6.08 3.61
CA PRO A 39 8.92 6.69 3.73
C PRO A 39 7.87 6.05 2.82
N GLN A 40 8.32 5.39 1.74
CA GLN A 40 7.51 4.65 0.77
C GLN A 40 6.52 3.68 1.44
N VAL A 41 6.88 3.11 2.59
CA VAL A 41 6.07 2.10 3.29
C VAL A 41 4.77 2.69 3.85
N ALA A 42 4.76 4.00 4.15
CA ALA A 42 3.64 4.76 4.70
C ALA A 42 2.90 5.60 3.62
N ARG A 43 2.98 5.17 2.34
CA ARG A 43 2.26 5.82 1.23
C ARG A 43 0.74 5.70 1.39
N THR A 44 0.05 6.75 0.99
CA THR A 44 -1.40 6.73 0.80
C THR A 44 -1.80 5.76 -0.32
N ALA A 45 -3.08 5.36 -0.35
CA ALA A 45 -3.62 4.50 -1.41
C ALA A 45 -3.38 5.07 -2.83
N PHE A 46 -3.53 6.39 -3.01
CA PHE A 46 -3.29 7.04 -4.30
C PHE A 46 -1.82 7.05 -4.70
N GLN A 47 -0.91 7.35 -3.77
CA GLN A 47 0.54 7.25 -4.02
C GLN A 47 0.91 5.82 -4.42
N ARG A 48 0.42 4.82 -3.67
CA ARG A 48 0.70 3.41 -3.96
C ARG A 48 0.19 2.99 -5.35
N LEU A 49 -1.03 3.39 -5.71
CA LEU A 49 -1.61 3.09 -7.02
C LEU A 49 -0.83 3.77 -8.15
N TYR A 50 -0.46 5.05 -7.98
CA TYR A 50 0.34 5.78 -8.97
C TYR A 50 1.73 5.15 -9.13
N ASP A 51 2.44 4.90 -8.04
CA ASP A 51 3.79 4.35 -8.06
C ASP A 51 3.81 2.93 -8.64
N MET A 52 2.77 2.13 -8.35
CA MET A 52 2.59 0.82 -8.97
C MET A 52 2.48 0.94 -10.50
N ILE A 53 1.59 1.80 -11.01
CA ILE A 53 1.42 2.01 -12.46
C ILE A 53 2.72 2.53 -13.07
N ALA A 54 3.35 3.51 -12.42
CA ALA A 54 4.57 4.14 -12.90
C ALA A 54 5.78 3.21 -12.88
N SER A 55 5.81 2.18 -12.02
CA SER A 55 6.90 1.21 -11.95
C SER A 55 7.10 0.39 -13.23
N TYR A 56 6.06 0.24 -14.05
CA TYR A 56 6.13 -0.43 -15.36
C TYR A 56 6.62 0.49 -16.49
N GLY A 57 6.79 1.78 -16.19
CA GLY A 57 7.19 2.80 -17.16
C GLY A 57 6.05 3.22 -18.10
N PHE A 58 6.40 4.17 -18.95
CA PHE A 58 5.52 4.71 -19.98
C PHE A 58 6.35 5.18 -21.17
N HIS A 59 5.71 5.32 -22.32
CA HIS A 59 6.31 5.95 -23.49
C HIS A 59 5.34 6.96 -24.11
N THR A 60 5.90 7.96 -24.80
CA THR A 60 5.12 9.04 -25.41
C THR A 60 5.11 8.90 -26.92
N TYR A 61 3.94 9.07 -27.54
CA TYR A 61 3.80 9.13 -28.98
C TYR A 61 2.91 10.31 -29.41
N LYS A 62 3.00 10.69 -30.67
CA LYS A 62 2.15 11.75 -31.25
C LYS A 62 1.07 11.15 -32.11
N GLU A 63 -0.18 11.46 -31.78
CA GLU A 63 -1.35 11.11 -32.56
C GLU A 63 -2.16 12.38 -32.83
N TYR A 64 -2.50 12.66 -34.09
CA TYR A 64 -3.27 13.86 -34.46
C TYR A 64 -2.74 15.17 -33.84
N LYS A 65 -1.41 15.35 -33.81
CA LYS A 65 -0.69 16.49 -33.19
C LYS A 65 -0.81 16.59 -31.65
N LYS A 66 -1.39 15.60 -30.98
CA LYS A 66 -1.43 15.51 -29.52
C LYS A 66 -0.36 14.55 -29.04
N GLU A 67 0.34 14.92 -27.97
CA GLU A 67 1.24 14.02 -27.26
C GLU A 67 0.42 13.16 -26.31
N ILE A 68 0.54 11.84 -26.45
CA ILE A 68 -0.20 10.85 -25.68
C ILE A 68 0.81 10.02 -24.91
N VAL A 69 0.55 9.82 -23.63
CA VAL A 69 1.31 8.93 -22.75
C VAL A 69 0.65 7.56 -22.79
N HIS A 70 1.40 6.57 -23.28
CA HIS A 70 1.05 5.17 -23.15
C HIS A 70 1.70 4.60 -21.90
N TRP A 71 0.89 4.06 -20.99
CA TRP A 71 1.37 3.44 -19.75
C TRP A 71 1.47 1.93 -19.93
N ASN A 72 2.69 1.40 -19.93
CA ASN A 72 3.00 0.00 -20.23
C ASN A 72 2.29 -0.98 -19.27
N PHE A 73 1.88 -0.52 -18.08
CA PHE A 73 1.08 -1.32 -17.16
C PHE A 73 -0.22 -1.84 -17.79
N PHE A 74 -0.87 -1.05 -18.67
CA PHE A 74 -2.13 -1.43 -19.29
C PHE A 74 -1.98 -2.40 -20.46
N ASP A 75 -0.75 -2.74 -20.86
CA ASP A 75 -0.46 -3.86 -21.76
C ASP A 75 -0.53 -5.23 -21.06
N ASP A 76 -0.81 -5.23 -19.75
CA ASP A 76 -0.88 -6.42 -18.90
C ASP A 76 0.43 -7.23 -18.86
N PRO A 77 1.53 -6.63 -18.34
CA PRO A 77 2.82 -7.31 -18.20
C PRO A 77 2.81 -8.44 -17.17
N ILE A 78 1.73 -8.60 -16.39
CA ILE A 78 1.61 -9.63 -15.34
C ILE A 78 1.12 -10.94 -15.97
N ASP A 79 0.06 -10.89 -16.79
CA ASP A 79 -0.51 -12.08 -17.46
C ASP A 79 -0.23 -12.09 -18.98
N ASN A 80 0.86 -11.46 -19.41
CA ASN A 80 1.32 -11.44 -20.81
C ASN A 80 0.25 -11.00 -21.82
N GLY A 81 -0.45 -9.90 -21.54
CA GLY A 81 -1.40 -9.30 -22.46
C GLY A 81 -2.82 -9.87 -22.43
N LEU A 82 -3.12 -10.81 -21.53
CA LEU A 82 -4.46 -11.43 -21.43
C LEU A 82 -5.56 -10.40 -21.22
N ASP A 83 -5.30 -9.38 -20.39
CA ASP A 83 -6.20 -8.25 -20.13
C ASP A 83 -5.80 -6.94 -20.81
N GLY A 84 -4.86 -6.99 -21.76
CA GLY A 84 -4.29 -5.81 -22.40
C GLY A 84 -5.37 -4.85 -22.93
N VAL A 85 -5.25 -3.57 -22.59
CA VAL A 85 -6.22 -2.53 -22.94
C VAL A 85 -5.67 -1.67 -24.06
N PHE A 86 -6.18 -1.88 -25.27
CA PHE A 86 -5.74 -1.16 -26.47
C PHE A 86 -6.70 -0.05 -26.88
N GLY A 87 -6.17 0.99 -27.53
CA GLY A 87 -6.97 2.08 -28.12
C GLY A 87 -7.59 3.06 -27.11
N LEU A 88 -7.23 2.96 -25.83
CA LEU A 88 -7.74 3.84 -24.76
C LEU A 88 -6.68 4.74 -24.14
N ASP A 89 -5.50 4.89 -24.74
CA ASP A 89 -4.35 5.62 -24.17
C ASP A 89 -4.69 7.03 -23.71
N ILE A 90 -5.44 7.81 -24.49
CA ILE A 90 -5.87 9.17 -24.08
C ILE A 90 -6.70 9.13 -22.78
N HIS A 91 -7.55 8.11 -22.63
CA HIS A 91 -8.43 7.94 -21.47
C HIS A 91 -7.65 7.41 -20.26
N LEU A 92 -6.74 6.45 -20.49
CA LEU A 92 -5.83 5.93 -19.48
C LEU A 92 -4.86 7.00 -18.98
N MET A 93 -4.32 7.84 -19.87
CA MET A 93 -3.52 9.00 -19.51
C MET A 93 -4.29 9.96 -18.60
N LYS A 94 -5.55 10.27 -18.93
CA LYS A 94 -6.41 11.11 -18.05
C LYS A 94 -6.67 10.44 -16.71
N LEU A 95 -6.95 9.15 -16.69
CA LEU A 95 -7.15 8.36 -15.47
C LEU A 95 -5.91 8.43 -14.57
N VAL A 96 -4.73 8.13 -15.11
CA VAL A 96 -3.48 8.15 -14.35
C VAL A 96 -3.15 9.57 -13.87
N ASN A 97 -3.47 10.61 -14.64
CA ASN A 97 -3.33 11.99 -14.19
C ASN A 97 -4.24 12.32 -12.98
N VAL A 98 -5.46 11.78 -12.93
CA VAL A 98 -6.34 11.92 -11.76
C VAL A 98 -5.75 11.19 -10.54
N ILE A 99 -5.21 9.98 -10.74
CA ILE A 99 -4.55 9.22 -9.67
C ILE A 99 -3.32 9.97 -9.15
N LYS A 100 -2.49 10.50 -10.06
CA LYS A 100 -1.31 11.33 -9.74
C LYS A 100 -1.70 12.58 -8.94
N ALA A 101 -2.75 13.28 -9.36
CA ALA A 101 -3.26 14.44 -8.64
C ALA A 101 -3.79 14.07 -7.24
N GLY A 102 -4.41 12.88 -7.08
CA GLY A 102 -4.79 12.35 -5.78
C GLY A 102 -3.59 11.97 -4.90
N ALA A 103 -2.50 11.45 -5.49
CA ALA A 103 -1.26 11.15 -4.77
C ALA A 103 -0.60 12.41 -4.20
N LEU A 104 -0.74 13.54 -4.92
CA LEU A 104 -0.29 14.86 -4.49
C LEU A 104 -1.28 15.60 -3.59
N GLU A 105 -2.45 15.03 -3.28
CA GLU A 105 -3.53 15.63 -2.48
C GLU A 105 -4.10 16.94 -3.05
N TYR A 106 -4.25 16.99 -4.37
CA TYR A 106 -4.87 18.14 -5.05
C TYR A 106 -6.41 18.10 -5.08
N GLY A 107 -7.04 17.21 -4.31
CA GLY A 107 -8.49 17.10 -4.17
C GLY A 107 -9.13 15.82 -4.74
N PRO A 108 -8.61 15.16 -5.80
CA PRO A 108 -9.19 13.91 -6.30
C PRO A 108 -9.30 12.81 -5.25
N GLU A 109 -8.45 12.81 -4.23
CA GLU A 109 -8.46 11.83 -3.15
C GLU A 109 -9.74 11.87 -2.29
N LYS A 110 -10.54 12.92 -2.42
CA LYS A 110 -11.83 13.10 -1.73
C LYS A 110 -13.04 12.95 -2.66
N ARG A 111 -12.84 12.48 -3.90
CA ARG A 111 -13.89 12.40 -4.93
C ARG A 111 -14.11 10.95 -5.36
N VAL A 112 -15.34 10.66 -5.78
CA VAL A 112 -15.66 9.39 -6.44
C VAL A 112 -15.22 9.47 -7.90
N LEU A 113 -14.39 8.52 -8.33
CA LEU A 113 -14.03 8.36 -9.73
C LEU A 113 -15.04 7.41 -10.40
N LEU A 114 -15.82 7.94 -11.36
CA LEU A 114 -16.78 7.15 -12.13
C LEU A 114 -16.26 6.88 -13.53
N LEU A 115 -16.03 5.61 -13.86
CA LEU A 115 -15.75 5.17 -15.22
C LEU A 115 -17.09 4.91 -15.94
N HIS A 116 -17.44 5.76 -16.89
CA HIS A 116 -18.65 5.62 -17.70
C HIS A 116 -18.30 5.42 -19.18
N GLY A 117 -19.12 4.67 -19.90
CA GLY A 117 -18.92 4.40 -21.33
C GLY A 117 -19.75 3.21 -21.82
N PRO A 118 -19.78 2.94 -23.14
CA PRO A 118 -20.54 1.84 -23.74
C PRO A 118 -20.17 0.46 -23.18
N VAL A 119 -21.04 -0.53 -23.35
CA VAL A 119 -20.71 -1.92 -23.01
C VAL A 119 -19.49 -2.37 -23.84
N GLY A 120 -18.59 -3.15 -23.23
CA GLY A 120 -17.36 -3.60 -23.90
C GLY A 120 -16.20 -2.60 -23.92
N SER A 121 -16.32 -1.43 -23.29
CA SER A 121 -15.26 -0.40 -23.27
C SER A 121 -14.16 -0.61 -22.20
N SER A 122 -13.82 -1.86 -21.86
CA SER A 122 -12.75 -2.26 -20.92
C SER A 122 -12.78 -1.67 -19.50
N LYS A 123 -13.86 -1.04 -19.04
CA LYS A 123 -13.96 -0.40 -17.70
C LYS A 123 -13.65 -1.37 -16.55
N SER A 124 -14.29 -2.53 -16.55
CA SER A 124 -14.07 -3.57 -15.55
C SER A 124 -12.69 -4.20 -15.67
N THR A 125 -12.17 -4.32 -16.91
CA THR A 125 -10.81 -4.80 -17.18
C THR A 125 -9.77 -3.88 -16.55
N ILE A 126 -9.88 -2.56 -16.75
CA ILE A 126 -9.00 -1.56 -16.13
C ILE A 126 -9.00 -1.68 -14.61
N VAL A 127 -10.18 -1.80 -13.99
CA VAL A 127 -10.29 -1.96 -12.53
C VAL A 127 -9.69 -3.29 -12.05
N ARG A 128 -9.93 -4.38 -12.78
CA ARG A 128 -9.35 -5.70 -12.45
C ARG A 128 -7.83 -5.69 -12.57
N MET A 129 -7.28 -5.08 -13.62
CA MET A 129 -5.84 -4.89 -13.77
C MET A 129 -5.26 -4.10 -12.62
N MET A 130 -5.85 -2.97 -12.22
CA MET A 130 -5.36 -2.20 -11.06
C MET A 130 -5.36 -3.01 -9.76
N LYS A 131 -6.40 -3.84 -9.52
CA LYS A 131 -6.43 -4.74 -8.36
C LYS A 131 -5.30 -5.77 -8.40
N LYS A 132 -5.15 -6.47 -9.52
CA LYS A 132 -4.08 -7.44 -9.78
C LYS A 132 -2.69 -6.81 -9.64
N GLY A 133 -2.52 -5.60 -10.19
CA GLY A 133 -1.30 -4.82 -10.11
C GLY A 133 -0.94 -4.44 -8.68
N LEU A 134 -1.92 -4.02 -7.87
CA LEU A 134 -1.70 -3.71 -6.46
C LEU A 134 -1.32 -4.96 -5.64
N GLU A 135 -1.98 -6.10 -5.90
CA GLU A 135 -1.64 -7.38 -5.26
C GLU A 135 -0.19 -7.75 -5.60
N HIS A 136 0.16 -7.82 -6.88
CA HIS A 136 1.53 -8.15 -7.30
C HIS A 136 2.58 -7.16 -6.79
N TYR A 137 2.26 -5.86 -6.80
CA TYR A 137 3.15 -4.82 -6.29
C TYR A 137 3.39 -4.96 -4.78
N SER A 138 2.39 -5.42 -4.01
CA SER A 138 2.50 -5.61 -2.57
C SER A 138 3.51 -6.68 -2.14
N HIS A 139 3.80 -7.65 -3.03
CA HIS A 139 4.84 -8.66 -2.83
C HIS A 139 6.26 -8.15 -3.09
N ARG A 140 6.41 -6.94 -3.65
CA ARG A 140 7.72 -6.34 -3.93
C ARG A 140 8.18 -5.44 -2.78
N PRO A 141 9.49 -5.30 -2.53
CA PRO A 141 10.01 -4.41 -1.48
C PRO A 141 9.52 -2.95 -1.59
N GLU A 142 9.30 -2.44 -2.80
CA GLU A 142 8.82 -1.08 -3.06
C GLU A 142 7.33 -0.90 -2.73
N GLY A 143 6.57 -2.00 -2.73
CA GLY A 143 5.16 -2.07 -2.41
C GLY A 143 4.87 -2.64 -1.03
N ALA A 144 5.88 -2.80 -0.18
CA ALA A 144 5.72 -3.26 1.19
C ALA A 144 4.71 -2.40 1.97
N LEU A 145 3.96 -3.06 2.84
CA LEU A 145 2.97 -2.48 3.73
C LEU A 145 2.96 -3.29 5.03
N TYR A 146 2.74 -2.59 6.14
CA TYR A 146 2.80 -3.19 7.46
C TYR A 146 1.49 -2.92 8.19
N SER A 147 1.11 -3.88 8.99
CA SER A 147 0.04 -3.77 9.99
C SER A 147 0.62 -4.17 11.34
N TYR A 148 -0.19 -4.12 12.39
CA TYR A 148 0.22 -4.48 13.74
C TYR A 148 -0.74 -5.48 14.37
N THR A 149 -0.19 -6.22 15.33
CA THR A 149 -0.89 -7.19 16.16
C THR A 149 -0.66 -6.80 17.61
N TRP A 150 -1.74 -6.73 18.37
CA TRP A 150 -1.70 -6.56 19.81
C TRP A 150 -1.26 -7.87 20.47
N THR A 151 -0.44 -7.78 21.51
CA THR A 151 0.10 -8.92 22.26
C THR A 151 -0.11 -8.71 23.76
N ASN A 152 0.05 -9.78 24.54
CA ASN A 152 -0.12 -9.79 26.01
C ASN A 152 -1.51 -9.34 26.47
N LEU A 153 -2.53 -9.55 25.64
CA LEU A 153 -3.91 -9.16 25.95
C LEU A 153 -4.55 -10.12 26.96
N GLY A 154 -4.08 -11.36 27.05
CA GLY A 154 -4.65 -12.37 27.95
C GLY A 154 -4.45 -11.99 29.42
N GLU A 155 -3.24 -11.52 29.74
CA GLU A 155 -2.89 -11.11 31.09
C GLU A 155 -3.60 -9.82 31.51
N ILE A 156 -3.72 -8.86 30.60
CA ILE A 156 -4.19 -7.51 30.91
C ILE A 156 -5.72 -7.38 30.77
N LEU A 157 -6.28 -7.99 29.74
CA LEU A 157 -7.68 -7.82 29.32
C LEU A 157 -8.53 -9.10 29.46
N LYS A 158 -7.94 -10.23 29.89
CA LYS A 158 -8.62 -11.52 30.02
C LYS A 158 -9.33 -11.96 28.74
N MET A 159 -8.69 -11.74 27.59
CA MET A 159 -9.15 -12.15 26.26
C MET A 159 -8.09 -13.02 25.57
N GLU A 160 -8.25 -13.31 24.28
CA GLU A 160 -7.19 -13.96 23.49
C GLU A 160 -5.89 -13.17 23.59
N ASP A 161 -4.76 -13.86 23.76
CA ASP A 161 -3.49 -13.22 24.08
C ASP A 161 -2.97 -12.28 22.98
N THR A 162 -3.26 -12.64 21.74
CA THR A 162 -2.87 -11.87 20.56
C THR A 162 -4.09 -11.51 19.72
N MET A 163 -4.13 -10.28 19.20
CA MET A 163 -5.16 -9.88 18.24
C MET A 163 -4.58 -8.99 17.14
N SER A 164 -4.67 -9.46 15.90
CA SER A 164 -4.33 -8.67 14.71
C SER A 164 -5.34 -7.54 14.50
N CYS A 165 -4.89 -6.38 14.02
CA CYS A 165 -5.81 -5.30 13.64
C CYS A 165 -6.83 -5.80 12.60
N PRO A 166 -8.15 -5.71 12.85
CA PRO A 166 -9.17 -6.32 12.00
C PRO A 166 -9.32 -5.66 10.63
N VAL A 167 -8.83 -4.43 10.50
CA VAL A 167 -8.88 -3.63 9.26
C VAL A 167 -7.49 -3.36 8.69
N HIS A 168 -6.46 -4.04 9.21
CA HIS A 168 -5.06 -3.92 8.76
C HIS A 168 -4.56 -2.47 8.66
N GLU A 169 -4.76 -1.70 9.74
CA GLU A 169 -4.36 -0.30 9.80
C GLU A 169 -2.84 -0.11 9.78
N ASP A 170 -2.43 1.05 9.26
CA ASP A 170 -1.06 1.52 9.34
C ASP A 170 -0.64 1.73 10.82
N PRO A 171 0.50 1.18 11.29
CA PRO A 171 0.96 1.34 12.66
C PRO A 171 1.17 2.81 13.07
N LEU A 172 1.36 3.74 12.14
CA LEU A 172 1.43 5.18 12.45
C LEU A 172 0.14 5.70 13.11
N HIS A 173 -0.99 5.00 12.98
CA HIS A 173 -2.22 5.35 13.70
C HIS A 173 -2.08 5.23 15.22
N LEU A 174 -1.14 4.42 15.72
CA LEU A 174 -0.86 4.28 17.15
C LEU A 174 -0.35 5.59 17.76
N ILE A 175 0.29 6.47 16.97
CA ILE A 175 0.81 7.74 17.45
C ILE A 175 -0.34 8.63 17.96
N PRO A 176 -0.28 9.13 19.21
CA PRO A 176 -1.29 10.02 19.78
C PRO A 176 -1.54 11.24 18.91
N VAL A 177 -2.81 11.61 18.70
CA VAL A 177 -3.22 12.68 17.78
C VAL A 177 -2.51 14.00 18.09
N ASP A 178 -2.38 14.34 19.37
CA ASP A 178 -1.69 15.54 19.87
C ASP A 178 -0.19 15.56 19.54
N ARG A 179 0.44 14.39 19.36
CA ARG A 179 1.87 14.27 19.06
C ARG A 179 2.19 14.16 17.58
N ARG A 180 1.19 13.90 16.73
CA ARG A 180 1.41 13.66 15.29
C ARG A 180 2.02 14.86 14.58
N ALA A 181 1.62 16.08 14.91
CA ALA A 181 2.14 17.29 14.25
C ALA A 181 3.65 17.41 14.44
N VAL A 182 4.12 17.36 15.69
CA VAL A 182 5.55 17.43 16.04
C VAL A 182 6.33 16.23 15.49
N PHE A 183 5.72 15.04 15.51
CA PHE A 183 6.32 13.84 14.95
C PHE A 183 6.54 13.96 13.43
N LEU A 184 5.51 14.36 12.70
CA LEU A 184 5.55 14.49 11.23
C LEU A 184 6.50 15.60 10.78
N GLU A 185 6.55 16.72 11.51
CA GLU A 185 7.51 17.78 11.23
C GLU A 185 8.95 17.25 11.27
N LYS A 186 9.31 16.50 12.33
CA LYS A 186 10.64 15.90 12.46
C LYS A 186 10.90 14.82 11.41
N LEU A 187 9.91 13.95 11.14
CA LEU A 187 10.02 12.87 10.17
C LEU A 187 10.20 13.38 8.73
N ASN A 188 9.53 14.48 8.38
CA ASN A 188 9.49 15.02 7.02
C ASN A 188 10.49 16.16 6.76
N HIS A 189 11.18 16.67 7.78
CA HIS A 189 12.07 17.84 7.67
C HIS A 189 13.09 17.78 6.53
N LYS A 190 13.62 16.59 6.20
CA LYS A 190 14.60 16.40 5.12
C LYS A 190 14.04 15.73 3.87
N LYS A 191 12.72 15.55 3.78
CA LYS A 191 12.04 14.83 2.70
C LYS A 191 11.44 15.81 1.70
N SER A 192 11.43 15.45 0.41
CA SER A 192 10.71 16.20 -0.61
C SER A 192 9.21 16.13 -0.34
N LYS A 193 8.43 17.09 -0.86
CA LYS A 193 6.97 17.15 -0.63
C LYS A 193 6.25 15.88 -1.10
N GLU A 194 6.76 15.25 -2.15
CA GLU A 194 6.23 14.00 -2.72
C GLU A 194 6.48 12.81 -1.80
N ALA A 195 7.57 12.84 -1.03
CA ALA A 195 7.97 11.80 -0.08
C ALA A 195 7.53 12.09 1.38
N HIS A 196 6.70 13.12 1.58
CA HIS A 196 6.16 13.43 2.92
C HIS A 196 5.22 12.31 3.37
N VAL A 197 5.53 11.75 4.53
CA VAL A 197 4.66 10.80 5.23
C VAL A 197 3.49 11.58 5.84
N ARG A 198 2.29 11.00 5.75
CA ARG A 198 1.05 11.62 6.23
C ARG A 198 0.27 10.59 7.02
N ILE A 199 -0.29 11.00 8.16
CA ILE A 199 -1.12 10.14 9.00
C ILE A 199 -2.55 10.66 8.91
N LYS A 200 -3.45 9.89 8.32
CA LYS A 200 -4.86 10.24 8.12
C LYS A 200 -5.77 9.29 8.86
N GLY A 201 -6.79 9.83 9.52
CA GLY A 201 -7.73 9.04 10.29
C GLY A 201 -7.22 8.68 11.68
N GLU A 202 -7.93 7.77 12.34
CA GLU A 202 -7.69 7.34 13.71
C GLU A 202 -7.78 5.83 13.77
N LEU A 203 -7.29 5.25 14.87
CA LEU A 203 -7.47 3.83 15.17
C LEU A 203 -8.94 3.40 15.02
N CYS A 204 -9.15 2.24 14.41
CA CYS A 204 -10.46 1.61 14.32
C CYS A 204 -11.06 1.35 15.71
N PRO A 205 -12.39 1.19 15.85
CA PRO A 205 -13.04 1.11 17.16
C PRO A 205 -12.46 0.04 18.09
N VAL A 206 -12.09 -1.12 17.54
CA VAL A 206 -11.52 -2.24 18.27
C VAL A 206 -10.11 -1.91 18.78
N CYS A 207 -9.20 -1.50 17.88
CA CYS A 207 -7.84 -1.13 18.26
C CYS A 207 -7.80 0.07 19.21
N ARG A 208 -8.71 1.03 19.04
CA ARG A 208 -8.85 2.18 19.95
C ARG A 208 -9.24 1.75 21.37
N PHE A 209 -10.14 0.79 21.50
CA PHE A 209 -10.53 0.24 22.79
C PHE A 209 -9.36 -0.43 23.49
N ILE A 210 -8.64 -1.31 22.79
CA ILE A 210 -7.44 -1.99 23.32
C ILE A 210 -6.38 -0.96 23.71
N TYR A 211 -6.04 -0.05 22.80
CA TYR A 211 -5.05 0.98 23.01
C TYR A 211 -5.33 1.79 24.28
N ARG A 212 -6.59 2.21 24.50
CA ARG A 212 -6.97 2.93 25.72
C ARG A 212 -6.75 2.09 26.98
N LYS A 213 -7.13 0.82 26.95
CA LYS A 213 -6.99 -0.08 28.10
C LYS A 213 -5.52 -0.37 28.43
N LEU A 214 -4.69 -0.56 27.41
CA LEU A 214 -3.25 -0.72 27.59
C LEU A 214 -2.64 0.56 28.15
N LEU A 215 -3.01 1.74 27.66
CA LEU A 215 -2.56 3.01 28.24
C LEU A 215 -2.98 3.18 29.70
N GLU A 216 -4.20 2.79 30.07
CA GLU A 216 -4.67 2.79 31.46
C GLU A 216 -3.80 1.87 32.34
N HIS A 217 -3.51 0.66 31.86
CA HIS A 217 -2.69 -0.32 32.57
C HIS A 217 -1.24 0.15 32.76
N TYR A 218 -0.61 0.61 31.68
CA TYR A 218 0.77 1.10 31.68
C TYR A 218 0.91 2.56 32.16
N LYS A 219 -0.17 3.17 32.65
CA LYS A 219 -0.20 4.57 33.14
C LYS A 219 0.39 5.58 32.14
N GLY A 220 0.16 5.34 30.84
CA GLY A 220 0.69 6.16 29.75
C GLY A 220 2.16 5.94 29.40
N SER A 221 2.83 4.92 29.95
CA SER A 221 4.18 4.55 29.52
C SER A 221 4.17 3.91 28.14
N TRP A 222 5.10 4.35 27.30
CA TRP A 222 5.41 3.77 25.98
C TRP A 222 6.69 2.91 26.02
N LYS A 223 7.31 2.81 27.19
CA LYS A 223 8.50 2.01 27.49
C LYS A 223 8.15 0.93 28.49
#